data_AF-A0A562H003-F1
#
_entry.id   AF-A0A562H003-F1
#
_cell.length_a   1.000
_cell.length_b   1.000
_cell.length_c   1.000
_cell.angle_alpha   90.00
_cell.angle_beta   90.00
_cell.angle_gamma   90.00
#
_symmetry.space_group_name_H-M   'P 1'
#
loop_
_entity.id
_entity.type
_entity.pdbx_description
1 polymer ?
#
loop_
_entity_poly.entity_id
_entity_poly.type
_entity_poly.pdbx_seq_one_letter_code
_entity_poly.pdbx_strand_id
1 'polypeptide(L)' 'MKRIISLIKRLNFLGYCTFEIESIIKEAIGIGIISNLSSNQELAVIEHLELYEQLGLNYLNTYSK' A
#
# COMPACT_ATOMS: atom_id res chain seq x y z
N MET A 1 -0.26 -10.13 -8.33
CA MET A 1 -1.34 -10.14 -7.29
C MET A 1 -0.92 -10.62 -5.89
N LYS A 2 -0.28 -11.79 -5.68
CA LYS A 2 0.00 -12.32 -4.32
C LYS A 2 0.77 -11.35 -3.41
N ARG A 3 1.69 -10.57 -3.99
CA ARG A 3 2.54 -9.60 -3.28
C ARG A 3 1.76 -8.37 -2.82
N ILE A 4 0.91 -7.82 -3.68
CA ILE A 4 -0.01 -6.70 -3.36
C ILE A 4 -0.92 -7.07 -2.19
N ILE A 5 -1.54 -8.25 -2.21
CA ILE A 5 -2.41 -8.71 -1.11
C ILE A 5 -1.64 -8.81 0.21
N SER A 6 -0.38 -9.26 0.17
CA SER A 6 0.47 -9.32 1.36
C SER A 6 0.79 -7.94 1.92
N LEU A 7 1.07 -6.96 1.05
CA LEU A 7 1.33 -5.57 1.44
C LEU A 7 0.07 -4.92 2.04
N ILE A 8 -1.09 -5.12 1.42
CA ILE A 8 -2.38 -4.66 1.94
C ILE A 8 -2.63 -5.22 3.35
N LYS A 9 -2.36 -6.52 3.58
CA LYS A 9 -2.48 -7.10 4.92
C LYS A 9 -1.53 -6.47 5.94
N ARG A 10 -0.30 -6.13 5.54
CA ARG A 10 0.67 -5.47 6.42
C ARG A 10 0.25 -4.04 6.75
N LEU A 11 -0.17 -3.27 5.76
CA LEU A 11 -0.73 -1.93 5.96
C LEU A 11 -1.96 -1.99 6.89
N ASN A 12 -2.87 -2.95 6.68
CA ASN A 12 -3.99 -3.14 7.58
C ASN A 12 -3.55 -3.48 9.02
N PHE A 13 -2.45 -4.23 9.18
CA PHE A 13 -1.85 -4.50 10.50
C PHE A 13 -1.20 -3.25 11.13
N LEU A 14 -0.66 -2.35 10.31
CA LEU A 14 -0.13 -1.06 10.75
C LEU A 14 -1.25 -0.05 11.11
N GLY A 15 -2.51 -0.39 10.85
CA GLY A 15 -3.67 0.43 11.18
C GLY A 15 -4.27 1.22 10.01
N TYR A 16 -3.78 1.01 8.78
CA TYR A 16 -4.37 1.65 7.60
C TYR A 16 -5.72 1.03 7.27
N CYS A 17 -6.74 1.87 7.09
CA CYS A 17 -8.07 1.43 6.67
C CYS A 17 -8.09 1.07 5.17
N THR A 18 -9.06 0.24 4.76
CA THR A 18 -9.26 -0.14 3.35
C THR A 18 -9.37 1.07 2.42
N PHE A 19 -10.03 2.14 2.86
CA PHE A 19 -10.15 3.39 2.10
C PHE A 19 -8.79 4.08 1.88
N GLU A 20 -7.90 4.09 2.88
CA GLU A 20 -6.56 4.66 2.74
C GLU A 20 -5.73 3.84 1.77
N ILE A 21 -5.83 2.52 1.86
CA ILE A 21 -5.15 1.59 0.95
C ILE A 21 -5.65 1.78 -0.48
N GLU A 22 -6.95 1.94 -0.70
CA GLU A 22 -7.52 2.28 -2.01
C GLU A 22 -7.03 3.64 -2.50
N SER A 23 -6.90 4.63 -1.62
CA SER A 23 -6.34 5.95 -1.96
C SER A 23 -4.89 5.84 -2.40
N ILE A 24 -4.06 5.07 -1.67
CA ILE A 24 -2.64 4.83 -2.02
C ILE A 24 -2.53 4.15 -3.38
N ILE A 25 -3.36 3.14 -3.65
CA ILE A 25 -3.40 2.47 -4.95
C ILE A 25 -3.80 3.46 -6.04
N LYS A 26 -4.84 4.28 -5.79
CA LYS A 26 -5.28 5.30 -6.74
C LYS A 26 -4.21 6.37 -6.99
N GLU A 27 -3.41 6.74 -6.00
CA GLU A 27 -2.26 7.63 -6.19
C GLU A 27 -1.16 6.98 -7.03
N ALA A 28 -0.89 5.70 -6.83
CA ALA A 28 0.18 4.97 -7.53
C ALA A 28 -0.08 4.78 -9.03
N ILE A 29 -1.32 4.50 -9.42
CA ILE A 29 -1.68 4.12 -10.81
C ILE A 29 -2.79 4.99 -11.42
N GLY A 30 -3.31 5.97 -10.69
CA GLY A 30 -4.41 6.84 -11.12
C GLY A 30 -5.78 6.17 -11.14
N ILE A 31 -5.85 4.86 -10.87
CA ILE A 31 -7.07 4.04 -10.94
C ILE A 31 -7.25 3.25 -9.64
N GLY A 32 -8.50 3.12 -9.16
CA GLY A 32 -8.80 2.38 -7.93
C GLY A 32 -9.00 0.87 -8.12
N ILE A 33 -8.75 0.33 -9.32
CA ILE A 33 -9.14 -1.04 -9.68
C ILE A 33 -7.89 -1.88 -9.92
N ILE A 34 -7.66 -2.86 -9.04
CA ILE A 34 -6.53 -3.79 -9.07
C ILE A 34 -6.75 -4.99 -10.00
N SER A 35 -7.96 -5.14 -10.57
CA SER A 35 -8.36 -6.35 -11.29
C SER A 35 -7.69 -6.55 -12.66
N ASN A 36 -7.06 -5.51 -13.23
CA ASN A 36 -6.45 -5.63 -14.56
C ASN A 36 -5.20 -4.76 -14.72
N LEU A 37 -4.29 -4.83 -13.74
CA LEU A 37 -3.03 -4.08 -13.78
C LEU A 37 -2.09 -4.65 -14.83
N SER A 38 -1.49 -3.76 -15.62
CA SER A 38 -0.31 -4.10 -16.43
C SER A 38 0.90 -4.31 -15.52
N SER A 39 1.92 -5.03 -15.97
CA SER A 39 3.13 -5.31 -15.17
C SER A 39 3.78 -4.06 -14.57
N ASN A 40 3.80 -2.95 -15.31
CA ASN A 40 4.31 -1.66 -14.80
C ASN A 40 3.42 -1.06 -13.70
N GLN A 41 2.11 -1.23 -13.80
CA GLN A 41 1.17 -0.78 -12.78
C GLN A 41 1.23 -1.66 -11.52
N GLU A 42 1.40 -2.98 -11.66
CA GLU A 42 1.69 -3.83 -10.50
C GLU A 42 2.95 -3.39 -9.79
N LEU A 43 4.02 -3.07 -10.53
CA LEU A 43 5.27 -2.59 -9.94
C LEU A 43 5.06 -1.26 -9.19
N ALA A 44 4.41 -0.28 -9.83
CA ALA A 44 4.14 1.02 -9.22
C ALA A 44 3.29 0.90 -7.95
N VAL A 45 2.26 0.04 -7.95
CA VAL A 45 1.44 -0.24 -6.76
C VAL A 45 2.29 -0.86 -5.66
N ILE A 46 3.16 -1.82 -5.98
CA ILE A 46 4.04 -2.46 -5.00
C ILE A 46 4.98 -1.41 -4.38
N GLU A 47 5.64 -0.59 -5.19
CA GLU A 47 6.56 0.45 -4.71
C GLU A 47 5.87 1.46 -3.80
N HIS A 48 4.66 1.92 -4.18
CA HIS A 48 3.89 2.82 -3.31
C HIS A 48 3.44 2.13 -2.02
N LEU A 49 2.90 0.91 -2.08
CA LEU A 49 2.48 0.21 -0.85
C LEU A 49 3.66 -0.06 0.09
N GLU A 50 4.84 -0.41 -0.44
CA GLU A 50 6.06 -0.57 0.36
C GLU A 50 6.51 0.77 0.99
N LEU A 51 6.43 1.88 0.26
CA LEU A 51 6.71 3.21 0.79
C LEU A 51 5.82 3.55 2.00
N TYR A 52 4.51 3.34 1.87
CA TYR A 52 3.57 3.57 2.97
C TYR A 52 3.77 2.59 4.14
N GLU A 53 4.18 1.34 3.87
CA GLU A 53 4.55 0.39 4.93
C GLU A 53 5.73 0.95 5.75
N GLN A 54 6.77 1.46 5.09
CA GLN A 54 7.91 2.07 5.76
C GLN A 54 7.52 3.34 6.53
N LEU A 55 6.64 4.18 5.98
CA LEU A 55 6.14 5.37 6.67
C LEU A 55 5.35 5.00 7.93
N GLY A 56 4.45 4.02 7.85
CA GLY A 56 3.68 3.54 9.00
C GLY A 56 4.57 2.92 10.08
N LEU A 57 5.56 2.11 9.69
CA LEU A 57 6.56 1.56 10.60
C LEU A 57 7.40 2.67 11.25
N ASN A 58 7.82 3.66 10.48
CA ASN A 58 8.61 4.78 10.99
C ASN A 58 7.78 5.65 11.95
N TYR A 59 6.50 5.85 11.67
CA TYR A 59 5.56 6.55 12.56
C TYR A 59 5.39 5.80 13.88
N LEU A 60 5.11 4.48 13.83
CA LEU A 60 5.02 3.63 15.02
C LEU A 60 6.30 3.64 15.84
N ASN A 61 7.47 3.58 15.18
CA ASN A 61 8.76 3.60 15.85
C ASN A 61 9.08 4.98 16.46
N THR A 62 8.65 6.07 15.82
CA THR A 62 8.91 7.45 16.29
C THR A 62 7.99 7.83 17.45
N TYR A 63 6.74 7.35 17.46
CA TYR A 63 5.73 7.68 18.47
C TYR A 63 5.56 6.62 19.56
N SER A 64 6.21 5.45 19.48
CA SER A 64 6.28 4.46 20.58
C SER A 64 7.38 4.80 21.59
N LYS A 65 7.44 6.05 22.08
CA LYS A 65 8.42 6.47 23.09
C LYS A 65 7.79 7.26 24.23
#